data_AF-A0A6B9Z3R2-F1
#
_entry.id   AF-A0A6B9Z3R2-F1
#
_cell.length_a   1.000
_cell.length_b   1.000
_cell.length_c   1.000
_cell.angle_alpha   90.00
_cell.angle_beta   90.00
_cell.angle_gamma   90.00
#
_symmetry.space_group_name_H-M   'P 1'
#
loop_
_entity.id
_entity.type
_entity.pdbx_description
1 polymer ?
#
loop_
_entity_poly.entity_id
_entity_poly.type
_entity_poly.pdbx_seq_one_letter_code
_entity_poly.pdbx_strand_id
1 'polypeptide(L)'
;MKKIIFIALLFAACKASTNHDGTYVSHNEGQFSIADDTLIIDDTVVINHTGYQKIRNGQTLRKAFKSRKWILNSPDASPMQIKGDQIQIGNTTYHKLP
;
A
#
# COMPACT_ATOMS: atom_id res chain seq x y z
N MET A 1 -27.84 -47.20 14.38
CA MET A 1 -27.39 -46.31 15.48
C MET A 1 -26.25 -45.45 14.96
N LYS A 2 -26.30 -44.15 15.29
CA LYS A 2 -25.37 -43.08 14.90
C LYS A 2 -23.93 -43.34 15.36
N LYS A 3 -22.95 -42.83 14.60
CA LYS A 3 -21.78 -42.00 15.03
C LYS A 3 -20.80 -41.88 13.84
N ILE A 4 -20.85 -40.79 13.07
CA ILE A 4 -20.07 -39.54 13.21
C ILE A 4 -18.56 -39.79 13.02
N ILE A 5 -18.08 -39.59 11.78
CA ILE A 5 -16.67 -39.32 11.46
C ILE A 5 -16.68 -38.16 10.45
N PHE A 6 -16.70 -36.91 10.94
CA PHE A 6 -16.65 -35.72 10.08
C PHE A 6 -16.06 -34.51 10.82
N ILE A 7 -14.99 -34.70 11.59
CA ILE A 7 -14.34 -33.61 12.36
C ILE A 7 -12.81 -33.78 12.31
N ALA A 8 -12.18 -33.59 11.15
CA ALA A 8 -10.71 -33.62 11.07
C ALA A 8 -10.10 -32.63 10.05
N LEU A 9 -10.87 -31.69 9.50
CA LEU A 9 -10.40 -30.83 8.39
C LEU A 9 -10.42 -29.32 8.65
N LEU A 10 -10.56 -28.87 9.90
CA LEU A 10 -10.77 -27.45 10.21
C LEU A 10 -9.53 -26.67 10.69
N PHE A 11 -8.31 -27.22 10.68
CA PHE A 11 -7.17 -26.57 11.34
C PHE A 11 -5.98 -26.16 10.45
N ALA A 12 -6.08 -26.21 9.11
CA ALA A 12 -4.95 -25.89 8.24
C ALA A 12 -4.91 -24.45 7.65
N ALA A 13 -5.71 -23.50 8.18
CA ALA A 13 -5.77 -22.14 7.62
C ALA A 13 -5.18 -21.06 8.56
N CYS A 14 -4.06 -21.35 9.23
CA CYS A 14 -3.19 -20.27 9.73
C CYS A 14 -2.40 -19.73 8.54
N LYS A 15 -2.89 -18.66 7.91
CA LYS A 15 -2.10 -17.91 6.94
C LYS A 15 -0.90 -17.31 7.68
N ALA A 16 0.31 -17.66 7.25
CA ALA A 16 1.52 -16.99 7.70
C ALA A 16 1.32 -15.48 7.56
N SER A 17 1.64 -14.70 8.60
CA SER A 17 1.65 -13.25 8.48
C SER A 17 2.71 -12.91 7.44
N THR A 18 2.28 -12.55 6.23
CA THR A 18 3.17 -11.96 5.25
C THR A 18 3.67 -10.65 5.85
N ASN A 19 4.94 -10.64 6.23
CA ASN A 19 5.62 -9.41 6.63
C ASN A 19 5.53 -8.44 5.44
N HIS A 20 4.78 -7.37 5.64
CA HIS A 20 4.46 -6.34 4.65
C HIS A 20 5.26 -5.06 4.92
N ASP A 21 6.23 -5.13 5.82
CA ASP A 21 7.16 -4.05 6.08
C ASP A 21 8.04 -3.81 4.85
N GLY A 22 8.37 -2.54 4.66
CA GLY A 22 9.27 -2.12 3.60
C GLY A 22 8.94 -0.74 3.06
N THR A 23 9.72 -0.36 2.06
CA THR A 23 9.51 0.87 1.30
C THR A 23 8.93 0.52 -0.06
N TYR A 24 7.86 1.19 -0.42
CA TYR A 24 7.15 1.03 -1.66
C TYR A 24 7.09 2.36 -2.39
N VAL A 25 7.16 2.33 -3.72
CA VAL A 25 7.12 3.55 -4.54
C VAL A 25 6.03 3.47 -5.58
N SER A 26 5.45 4.62 -5.92
CA SER A 26 4.57 4.77 -7.07
C SER A 26 5.04 5.94 -7.91
N HIS A 27 5.11 5.75 -9.22
CA HIS A 27 5.43 6.79 -10.17
C HIS A 27 4.31 6.87 -11.20
N ASN A 28 3.72 8.05 -11.36
CA ASN A 28 2.67 8.30 -12.33
C ASN A 28 2.99 9.59 -13.11
N GLU A 29 3.12 9.48 -14.42
CA GLU A 29 3.34 10.62 -15.30
C GLU A 29 2.18 10.74 -16.28
N GLY A 30 1.68 11.97 -16.43
CA GLY A 30 0.67 12.32 -17.41
C GLY A 30 0.98 13.67 -18.07
N GLN A 31 0.15 14.07 -19.03
CA GLN A 31 0.37 15.28 -19.83
C GLN A 31 0.44 16.58 -19.01
N PHE A 32 -0.12 16.59 -17.80
CA PHE A 32 -0.25 17.79 -16.97
C PHE A 32 0.51 17.71 -15.65
N SER A 33 1.05 16.54 -15.29
CA SER A 33 1.71 16.36 -14.00
C SER A 33 2.52 15.07 -13.91
N ILE A 34 3.53 15.10 -13.06
CA ILE A 34 4.29 13.94 -12.60
C ILE A 34 4.03 13.78 -11.10
N ALA A 35 3.74 12.57 -10.63
CA ALA A 35 3.60 12.21 -9.24
C ALA A 35 4.58 11.10 -8.86
N ASP A 36 5.35 11.34 -7.80
CA ASP A 36 6.23 10.36 -7.18
C ASP A 36 5.84 10.23 -5.72
N ASP A 37 5.35 9.05 -5.35
CA ASP A 37 4.91 8.75 -4.00
C ASP A 37 5.81 7.68 -3.39
N THR A 38 6.06 7.77 -2.08
CA THR A 38 6.79 6.78 -1.30
C THR A 38 5.95 6.39 -0.10
N LEU A 39 5.71 5.10 0.07
CA LEU A 39 4.97 4.51 1.16
C LEU A 39 5.93 3.64 1.98
N ILE A 40 6.04 3.92 3.27
CA ILE A 40 6.86 3.14 4.21
C ILE A 40 5.91 2.46 5.17
N ILE A 41 6.08 1.15 5.34
CA ILE A 41 5.36 0.35 6.33
C ILE A 41 6.40 -0.22 7.29
N ASP A 42 6.17 0.02 8.58
CA ASP A 42 6.96 -0.49 9.68
C ASP A 42 6.01 -1.02 10.75
N ASP A 43 5.84 -2.34 10.78
CA ASP A 43 4.83 -3.03 11.57
C ASP A 43 3.42 -2.48 11.29
N THR A 44 2.83 -1.77 12.24
CA THR A 44 1.49 -1.18 12.10
C THR A 44 1.52 0.28 11.67
N VAL A 45 2.69 0.88 11.51
CA VAL A 45 2.84 2.30 11.18
C VAL A 45 3.01 2.45 9.68
N VAL A 46 2.13 3.26 9.09
CA VAL A 46 2.20 3.62 7.67
C VAL A 46 2.56 5.09 7.52
N ILE A 47 3.60 5.38 6.74
CA ILE A 47 4.04 6.73 6.37
C ILE A 47 3.93 6.86 4.86
N ASN A 48 3.12 7.80 4.38
CA ASN A 48 3.00 8.11 2.96
C ASN A 48 3.53 9.52 2.67
N HIS A 49 4.57 9.59 1.85
CA HIS A 49 5.09 10.81 1.27
C HIS A 49 4.58 10.92 -0.16
N THR A 50 3.72 11.91 -0.42
CA THR A 50 3.24 12.18 -1.77
C THR A 50 3.93 13.39 -2.35
N GLY A 51 4.40 13.27 -3.58
CA GLY A 51 5.10 14.33 -4.30
C GLY A 51 4.46 14.54 -5.65
N TYR A 52 4.10 15.77 -5.99
CA TYR A 52 3.59 16.06 -7.34
C TYR A 52 4.24 17.31 -7.94
N GLN A 53 4.39 17.29 -9.26
CA GLN A 53 4.90 18.37 -10.09
C GLN A 53 3.88 18.65 -11.19
N LYS A 54 3.56 19.93 -11.44
CA LYS A 54 2.71 20.30 -12.57
C LYS A 54 3.56 20.48 -13.82
N ILE A 55 3.03 20.13 -14.97
CA ILE A 55 3.60 20.44 -16.27
C ILE A 55 2.77 21.57 -16.89
N ARG A 56 3.42 22.66 -17.30
CA ARG A 56 2.79 23.75 -18.06
C ARG A 56 3.69 24.14 -19.21
N ASN A 57 3.14 24.18 -20.43
CA ASN A 57 3.87 24.51 -21.65
C ASN A 57 5.15 23.67 -21.83
N GLY A 58 5.07 22.37 -21.50
CA GLY A 58 6.22 21.45 -21.56
C GLY A 58 7.27 21.62 -20.44
N GLN A 59 7.05 22.53 -19.49
CA GLN A 59 7.97 22.76 -18.37
C GLN A 59 7.41 22.19 -17.07
N THR A 60 8.26 21.44 -16.36
CA THR A 60 7.97 20.93 -15.02
C THR A 60 8.15 22.05 -14.00
N LEU A 61 7.09 22.32 -13.22
CA LEU A 61 7.10 23.30 -12.15
C LEU A 61 7.60 22.69 -10.84
N ARG A 62 7.87 23.57 -9.86
CA ARG A 62 8.33 23.18 -8.52
C ARG A 62 7.47 22.05 -7.92
N LYS A 63 8.16 21.04 -7.39
CA LYS A 63 7.55 19.92 -6.66
C LYS A 63 6.89 20.38 -5.37
N ALA A 64 5.66 19.92 -5.17
CA ALA A 64 4.91 20.06 -3.93
C ALA A 64 4.88 18.71 -3.23
N PHE A 65 5.07 18.72 -1.91
CA PHE A 65 5.13 17.53 -1.09
C PHE A 65 4.05 17.56 -0.01
N LYS A 66 3.50 16.40 0.31
CA LYS A 66 2.69 16.17 1.50
C LYS A 66 3.15 14.89 2.17
N SER A 67 2.91 14.79 3.47
CA SER A 67 3.20 13.59 4.23
C SER A 67 2.04 13.29 5.15
N ARG A 68 1.68 12.01 5.25
CA ARG A 68 0.62 11.52 6.11
C ARG A 68 1.11 10.28 6.83
N LYS A 69 0.81 10.18 8.12
CA LYS A 69 1.11 9.03 8.96
C LYS A 69 -0.19 8.49 9.55
N TRP A 70 -0.36 7.17 9.58
CA TRP A 70 -1.49 6.52 10.25
C TRP A 70 -1.12 5.12 10.74
N ILE A 71 -1.99 4.55 11.57
CA ILE A 71 -1.88 3.16 12.04
C ILE A 71 -2.75 2.25 11.17
N LEU A 72 -2.20 1.13 10.72
CA LEU A 72 -2.88 0.11 9.94
C LEU A 72 -4.14 -0.37 10.70
N ASN A 73 -5.26 -0.49 9.98
CA ASN A 73 -6.57 -0.87 10.54
C ASN A 73 -7.17 0.10 11.59
N SER A 74 -6.60 1.30 11.78
CA SER A 74 -7.27 2.34 12.57
C SER A 74 -8.50 2.90 11.84
N PRO A 75 -9.49 3.48 12.55
CA PRO A 75 -10.68 4.06 11.92
C PRO A 75 -10.38 5.12 10.86
N ASP A 76 -9.27 5.85 11.00
CA ASP A 76 -8.84 6.89 10.07
C ASP A 76 -7.89 6.36 8.96
N ALA A 77 -7.59 5.06 8.96
CA ALA A 77 -6.68 4.46 7.99
C ALA A 77 -7.26 4.49 6.59
N SER A 78 -6.40 4.75 5.60
CA SER A 78 -6.80 4.54 4.21
C SER A 78 -6.94 3.04 3.92
N PRO A 79 -8.03 2.61 3.23
CA PRO A 79 -8.17 1.22 2.82
C PRO A 79 -6.99 0.79 1.95
N MET A 80 -6.38 -0.34 2.31
CA MET A 80 -5.17 -0.86 1.68
C MET A 80 -5.37 -2.32 1.29
N GLN A 81 -4.93 -2.71 0.09
CA GLN A 81 -4.84 -4.10 -0.34
C GLN A 81 -3.38 -4.48 -0.54
N ILE A 82 -2.95 -5.55 0.13
CA ILE A 82 -1.59 -6.09 0.02
C ILE A 82 -1.62 -7.30 -0.92
N LYS A 83 -0.80 -7.28 -1.96
CA LYS A 83 -0.70 -8.33 -3.00
C LYS A 83 0.78 -8.65 -3.26
N GLY A 84 1.39 -9.43 -2.37
CA GLY A 84 2.82 -9.73 -2.43
C GLY A 84 3.65 -8.44 -2.29
N ASP A 85 4.47 -8.14 -3.30
CA ASP A 85 5.31 -6.94 -3.35
C ASP A 85 4.57 -5.68 -3.85
N GLN A 86 3.24 -5.74 -3.94
CA GLN A 86 2.42 -4.61 -4.33
C GLN A 86 1.46 -4.21 -3.21
N ILE A 87 1.28 -2.89 -3.08
CA ILE A 87 0.29 -2.30 -2.19
C ILE A 87 -0.62 -1.38 -3.00
N GLN A 88 -1.92 -1.53 -2.84
CA GLN A 88 -2.91 -0.67 -3.48
C GLN A 88 -3.63 0.18 -2.44
N ILE A 89 -3.61 1.51 -2.63
CA ILE A 89 -4.37 2.48 -1.82
C ILE A 89 -5.22 3.31 -2.77
N GLY A 90 -6.54 3.13 -2.73
CA GLY A 90 -7.45 3.72 -3.71
C GLY A 90 -7.08 3.28 -5.14
N ASN A 91 -6.73 4.25 -5.98
CA ASN A 91 -6.34 4.01 -7.38
C ASN A 91 -4.82 3.95 -7.59
N THR A 92 -4.02 4.10 -6.54
CA THR A 92 -2.56 4.10 -6.64
C THR A 92 -2.01 2.73 -6.27
N THR A 93 -1.20 2.16 -7.16
CA THR A 93 -0.41 0.96 -6.90
C THR A 93 1.02 1.35 -6.58
N TYR A 94 1.53 0.81 -5.48
CA TYR A 94 2.89 0.96 -5.00
C TYR A 94 3.64 -0.36 -5.15
N HIS A 95 4.90 -0.30 -5.55
CA HIS A 95 5.78 -1.46 -5.75
C HIS A 95 6.88 -1.46 -4.70
N LYS A 96 7.12 -2.60 -4.06
CA LYS A 96 8.17 -2.77 -3.07
C LYS A 96 9.54 -2.56 -3.71
N LEU A 97 10.39 -1.80 -3.03
CA LEU A 97 11.80 -1.73 -3.39
C LEU A 97 12.53 -3.01 -2.94
N PRO A 98 13.49 -3.50 -3.74
CA PRO A 98 14.28 -4.69 -3.41
C PRO A 98 15.17 -4.50 -2.17
#